data_AF-K5VIB8-F1
#
_entry.id   AF-K5VIB8-F1
#
_cell.length_a   1.000
_cell.length_b   1.000
_cell.length_c   1.000
_cell.angle_alpha   90.00
_cell.angle_beta   90.00
_cell.angle_gamma   90.00
#
_symmetry.space_group_name_H-M   'P 1'
#
loop_
_entity.id
_entity.type
_entity.pdbx_description
1 polymer ?
#
loop_
_entity_poly.entity_id
_entity_poly.type
_entity_poly.pdbx_seq_one_letter_code
_entity_poly.pdbx_strand_id
1 'polypeptide(L)'
;MTAITSAVIGKPPVPVSSVETPCPRAIEALRAQLEEAMKRIEDLERTVKTKEEKYDNLLEHTVKLEAEGAVLTEQNSRLTAKVDGFRAARESAERQRAEAVKLREQWKGEYTKLKDASDREVSVLKSSVKGYAQARKELETSQKTIEELTRELQHLQTAYSNKESLLTTRSVELRAAQVFLNKSDTVSHGDVQRMLEHLNAQIFQLAALVTDRTAFCDARLKYSELEGTYGKTERWLGLPIANLLYLSSHAEDPTWAQTGLQAITVELAAWIISAWDVSMDDLLNSLLTSIHKNIFERGKCLIEQDTQLRLTSSPLQEPQAISAHWRVLSRRYAKQLTVPTDIVADATAHLLDCLHGVLRLSGARGVGNSRAWGAAYADRARDIVVQCMAIQKAIGEDVASSDFQLICPSANVAFDAASMQDVDDCSRV
;
A
#
# COMPACT_ATOMS: atom_id res chain seq x y z
N MET A 1 -64.39 119.99 -22.60
CA MET A 1 -63.38 120.88 -23.21
C MET A 1 -63.44 120.66 -24.71
N THR A 2 -64.11 121.58 -25.44
CA THR A 2 -63.53 122.65 -26.29
C THR A 2 -63.08 122.11 -27.68
N ALA A 3 -63.43 122.69 -28.84
CA ALA A 3 -64.21 123.91 -29.13
C ALA A 3 -64.58 124.07 -30.66
N ILE A 4 -65.54 124.96 -30.99
CA ILE A 4 -65.51 126.01 -32.09
C ILE A 4 -65.45 125.57 -33.59
N THR A 5 -66.08 126.17 -34.65
CA THR A 5 -67.19 127.17 -34.90
C THR A 5 -67.56 127.27 -36.42
N SER A 6 -68.75 127.85 -36.75
CA SER A 6 -69.09 128.67 -37.96
C SER A 6 -69.26 127.99 -39.35
N ALA A 7 -69.98 128.53 -40.38
CA ALA A 7 -70.69 129.82 -40.57
C ALA A 7 -71.89 129.69 -41.60
N VAL A 8 -73.06 130.36 -41.46
CA VAL A 8 -73.55 131.62 -42.14
C VAL A 8 -73.97 131.46 -43.64
N ILE A 9 -75.26 131.33 -44.04
CA ILE A 9 -76.40 132.31 -44.25
C ILE A 9 -76.58 132.86 -45.71
N GLY A 10 -77.83 132.88 -46.26
CA GLY A 10 -78.23 133.63 -47.48
C GLY A 10 -79.72 133.50 -47.93
N LYS A 11 -80.37 134.62 -48.31
CA LYS A 11 -81.78 134.84 -48.81
C LYS A 11 -81.85 136.28 -49.45
N PRO A 12 -82.97 136.85 -49.98
CA PRO A 12 -84.26 136.36 -50.52
C PRO A 12 -84.28 136.63 -52.07
N PRO A 13 -85.10 137.47 -52.80
CA PRO A 13 -86.46 138.06 -52.67
C PRO A 13 -87.38 137.91 -53.95
N VAL A 14 -88.51 138.66 -54.03
CA VAL A 14 -89.49 138.74 -55.16
C VAL A 14 -90.07 140.18 -55.30
N PRO A 15 -90.31 140.71 -56.53
CA PRO A 15 -91.23 141.84 -56.86
C PRO A 15 -92.33 141.46 -57.91
N VAL A 16 -93.32 142.34 -58.22
CA VAL A 16 -94.56 141.99 -58.99
C VAL A 16 -95.12 143.08 -59.94
N SER A 17 -95.85 142.68 -61.01
CA SER A 17 -96.79 143.47 -61.90
C SER A 17 -96.18 144.38 -63.01
N SER A 18 -96.91 144.97 -63.99
CA SER A 18 -98.38 145.15 -64.19
C SER A 18 -98.87 145.29 -65.67
N VAL A 19 -99.94 144.55 -66.01
CA VAL A 19 -101.19 144.94 -66.74
C VAL A 19 -101.19 146.02 -67.85
N GLU A 20 -101.70 145.65 -69.05
CA GLU A 20 -102.69 146.41 -69.85
C GLU A 20 -103.40 145.50 -70.90
N THR A 21 -104.44 145.98 -71.62
CA THR A 21 -105.36 145.21 -72.52
C THR A 21 -105.65 146.00 -73.83
N PRO A 22 -106.53 145.61 -74.79
CA PRO A 22 -107.33 144.39 -75.04
C PRO A 22 -107.33 143.87 -76.52
N CYS A 23 -107.95 142.70 -76.81
CA CYS A 23 -108.67 142.48 -78.10
C CYS A 23 -109.53 141.17 -78.16
N PRO A 24 -110.67 141.12 -78.87
CA PRO A 24 -111.61 139.97 -78.81
C PRO A 24 -111.18 138.66 -79.48
N ARG A 25 -110.10 138.62 -80.27
CA ARG A 25 -109.66 137.42 -81.02
C ARG A 25 -108.63 136.54 -80.29
N ALA A 26 -108.16 136.92 -79.10
CA ALA A 26 -107.13 136.18 -78.37
C ALA A 26 -107.64 134.96 -77.59
N ILE A 27 -108.96 134.87 -77.35
CA ILE A 27 -109.56 133.96 -76.35
C ILE A 27 -109.47 132.48 -76.77
N GLU A 28 -109.57 132.18 -78.07
CA GLU A 28 -109.47 130.81 -78.58
C GLU A 28 -108.01 130.29 -78.59
N ALA A 29 -107.05 131.16 -78.95
CA ALA A 29 -105.62 130.82 -78.90
C ALA A 29 -105.13 130.54 -77.47
N LEU A 30 -105.60 131.32 -76.49
CA LEU A 30 -105.26 131.11 -75.07
C LEU A 30 -105.86 129.82 -74.49
N ARG A 31 -107.01 129.35 -74.98
CA ARG A 31 -107.56 128.05 -74.55
C ARG A 31 -106.68 126.87 -74.97
N ALA A 32 -106.20 126.85 -76.22
CA ALA A 32 -105.28 125.82 -76.69
C ALA A 32 -103.96 125.82 -75.90
N GLN A 33 -103.42 127.01 -75.59
CA GLN A 33 -102.22 127.13 -74.75
C GLN A 33 -102.46 126.69 -73.30
N LEU A 34 -103.67 126.89 -72.75
CA LEU A 34 -104.02 126.44 -71.39
C LEU A 34 -104.13 124.91 -71.30
N GLU A 35 -104.72 124.24 -72.29
CA GLU A 35 -104.77 122.77 -72.34
C GLU A 35 -103.36 122.15 -72.46
N GLU A 36 -102.47 122.71 -73.30
CA GLU A 36 -101.08 122.21 -73.34
C GLU A 36 -100.31 122.53 -72.05
N ALA A 37 -100.56 123.67 -71.41
CA ALA A 37 -99.97 123.99 -70.11
C ALA A 37 -100.43 123.02 -69.01
N MET A 38 -101.72 122.69 -68.95
CA MET A 38 -102.25 121.68 -68.02
C MET A 38 -101.64 120.29 -68.27
N LYS A 39 -101.50 119.89 -69.53
CA LYS A 39 -100.87 118.62 -69.89
C LYS A 39 -99.40 118.55 -69.47
N ARG A 40 -98.65 119.66 -69.60
CA ARG A 40 -97.28 119.78 -69.08
C ARG A 40 -97.21 119.73 -67.56
N ILE A 41 -98.22 120.21 -66.84
CA ILE A 41 -98.29 120.11 -65.38
C ILE A 41 -98.47 118.65 -64.94
N GLU A 42 -99.40 117.89 -65.55
CA GLU A 42 -99.52 116.45 -65.23
C GLU A 42 -98.23 115.66 -65.52
N ASP A 43 -97.57 115.91 -66.66
CA ASP A 43 -96.31 115.23 -67.01
C ASP A 43 -95.17 115.62 -66.05
N LEU A 44 -95.18 116.84 -65.51
CA LEU A 44 -94.26 117.27 -64.46
C LEU A 44 -94.58 116.61 -63.10
N GLU A 45 -95.83 116.53 -62.69
CA GLU A 45 -96.22 115.85 -61.44
C GLU A 45 -95.86 114.35 -61.47
N ARG A 46 -96.08 113.67 -62.60
CA ARG A 46 -95.64 112.27 -62.78
C ARG A 46 -94.11 112.12 -62.77
N THR A 47 -93.34 113.12 -63.21
CA THR A 47 -91.86 113.09 -63.19
C THR A 47 -91.22 113.62 -61.90
N VAL A 48 -91.98 114.31 -61.03
CA VAL A 48 -91.60 114.59 -59.64
C VAL A 48 -91.82 113.34 -58.79
N LYS A 49 -93.01 112.74 -58.84
CA LYS A 49 -93.36 111.58 -58.00
C LYS A 49 -92.43 110.37 -58.24
N THR A 50 -92.09 110.09 -59.49
CA THR A 50 -91.13 109.03 -59.87
C THR A 50 -89.66 109.35 -59.56
N LYS A 51 -89.36 110.58 -59.10
CA LYS A 51 -88.05 110.95 -58.51
C LYS A 51 -88.06 110.86 -56.99
N GLU A 52 -89.17 111.20 -56.34
CA GLU A 52 -89.35 111.02 -54.89
C GLU A 52 -89.25 109.53 -54.53
N GLU A 53 -90.01 108.66 -55.22
CA GLU A 53 -89.92 107.20 -55.07
C GLU A 53 -88.49 106.65 -55.31
N LYS A 54 -87.68 107.31 -56.14
CA LYS A 54 -86.26 106.94 -56.34
C LYS A 54 -85.33 107.46 -55.25
N TYR A 55 -85.67 108.56 -54.59
CA TYR A 55 -84.86 109.13 -53.51
C TYR A 55 -85.00 108.30 -52.23
N ASP A 56 -86.22 107.85 -51.91
CA ASP A 56 -86.47 106.98 -50.75
C ASP A 56 -85.76 105.61 -50.91
N ASN A 57 -85.84 105.00 -52.09
CA ASN A 57 -85.12 103.76 -52.42
C ASN A 57 -83.58 103.92 -52.32
N LEU A 58 -83.03 105.09 -52.65
CA LEU A 58 -81.61 105.37 -52.48
C LEU A 58 -81.21 105.52 -51.01
N LEU A 59 -82.06 106.18 -50.22
CA LEU A 59 -81.82 106.41 -48.79
C LEU A 59 -81.81 105.08 -48.00
N GLU A 60 -82.75 104.18 -48.28
CA GLU A 60 -82.79 102.84 -47.68
C GLU A 60 -81.54 102.01 -48.06
N HIS A 61 -81.06 102.14 -49.31
CA HIS A 61 -79.83 101.45 -49.74
C HIS A 61 -78.57 102.00 -49.05
N THR A 62 -78.49 103.31 -48.75
CA THR A 62 -77.33 103.87 -48.03
C THR A 62 -77.24 103.36 -46.59
N VAL A 63 -78.35 103.33 -45.84
CA VAL A 63 -78.38 102.80 -44.46
C VAL A 63 -77.94 101.33 -44.41
N LYS A 64 -78.30 100.55 -45.44
CA LYS A 64 -77.94 99.14 -45.55
C LYS A 64 -76.43 98.91 -45.75
N LEU A 65 -75.78 99.75 -46.56
CA LEU A 65 -74.33 99.69 -46.79
C LEU A 65 -73.52 100.11 -45.55
N GLU A 66 -73.99 101.09 -44.78
CA GLU A 66 -73.34 101.47 -43.51
C GLU A 66 -73.39 100.34 -42.47
N ALA A 67 -74.50 99.60 -42.40
CA ALA A 67 -74.63 98.41 -41.56
C ALA A 67 -73.68 97.27 -41.99
N GLU A 68 -73.56 97.00 -43.30
CA GLU A 68 -72.64 95.99 -43.83
C GLU A 68 -71.16 96.36 -43.60
N GLY A 69 -70.82 97.66 -43.68
CA GLY A 69 -69.48 98.16 -43.37
C GLY A 69 -69.05 97.88 -41.92
N ALA A 70 -69.95 98.08 -40.96
CA ALA A 70 -69.68 97.81 -39.54
C ALA A 70 -69.35 96.32 -39.27
N VAL A 71 -70.10 95.40 -39.89
CA VAL A 71 -69.90 93.95 -39.75
C VAL A 71 -68.53 93.52 -40.29
N LEU A 72 -68.12 94.06 -41.44
CA LEU A 72 -66.81 93.76 -42.04
C LEU A 72 -65.62 94.27 -41.20
N THR A 73 -65.77 95.40 -40.49
CA THR A 73 -64.74 95.88 -39.55
C THR A 73 -64.58 94.98 -38.32
N GLU A 74 -65.65 94.45 -37.74
CA GLU A 74 -65.53 93.50 -36.63
C GLU A 74 -65.00 92.12 -37.09
N GLN A 75 -65.40 91.69 -38.29
CA GLN A 75 -64.93 90.41 -38.84
C GLN A 75 -63.41 90.42 -39.09
N ASN A 76 -62.85 91.56 -39.52
CA ASN A 76 -61.40 91.72 -39.66
C ASN A 76 -60.65 91.66 -38.31
N SER A 77 -61.13 92.34 -37.27
CA SER A 77 -60.43 92.34 -35.96
C SER A 77 -60.33 90.92 -35.36
N ARG A 78 -61.38 90.11 -35.54
CA ARG A 78 -61.41 88.68 -35.16
C ARG A 78 -60.44 87.80 -35.98
N LEU A 79 -60.08 88.20 -37.20
CA LEU A 79 -59.08 87.51 -38.01
C LEU A 79 -57.65 87.86 -37.60
N THR A 80 -57.35 89.15 -37.35
CA THR A 80 -56.02 89.56 -36.86
C THR A 80 -55.66 88.85 -35.55
N ALA A 81 -56.57 88.84 -34.58
CA ALA A 81 -56.37 88.15 -33.30
C ALA A 81 -56.12 86.64 -33.45
N LYS A 82 -56.72 85.99 -34.46
CA LYS A 82 -56.44 84.57 -34.78
C LYS A 82 -55.05 84.38 -35.39
N VAL A 83 -54.62 85.26 -36.29
CA VAL A 83 -53.29 85.18 -36.94
C VAL A 83 -52.17 85.31 -35.90
N ASP A 84 -52.29 86.22 -34.95
CA ASP A 84 -51.29 86.39 -33.89
C ASP A 84 -51.34 85.23 -32.87
N GLY A 85 -52.52 84.70 -32.56
CA GLY A 85 -52.68 83.47 -31.80
C GLY A 85 -51.98 82.26 -32.45
N PHE A 86 -52.11 82.09 -33.77
CA PHE A 86 -51.40 81.04 -34.52
C PHE A 86 -49.88 81.28 -34.55
N ARG A 87 -49.41 82.53 -34.57
CA ARG A 87 -47.98 82.85 -34.50
C ARG A 87 -47.38 82.46 -33.15
N ALA A 88 -48.03 82.83 -32.05
CA ALA A 88 -47.61 82.45 -30.69
C ALA A 88 -47.65 80.92 -30.48
N ALA A 89 -48.69 80.25 -30.97
CA ALA A 89 -48.79 78.78 -30.91
C ALA A 89 -47.67 78.10 -31.70
N ARG A 90 -47.31 78.63 -32.87
CA ARG A 90 -46.20 78.13 -33.70
C ARG A 90 -44.85 78.27 -33.00
N GLU A 91 -44.54 79.45 -32.44
CA GLU A 91 -43.30 79.65 -31.69
C GLU A 91 -43.20 78.73 -30.47
N SER A 92 -44.30 78.52 -29.74
CA SER A 92 -44.34 77.57 -28.62
C SER A 92 -44.04 76.14 -29.08
N ALA A 93 -44.66 75.70 -30.18
CA ALA A 93 -44.42 74.37 -30.76
C ALA A 93 -42.99 74.21 -31.32
N GLU A 94 -42.39 75.26 -31.89
CA GLU A 94 -41.00 75.22 -32.36
C GLU A 94 -40.00 75.18 -31.19
N ARG A 95 -40.26 75.88 -30.08
CA ARG A 95 -39.47 75.77 -28.83
C ARG A 95 -39.57 74.37 -28.23
N GLN A 96 -40.78 73.82 -28.09
CA GLN A 96 -41.00 72.45 -27.60
C GLN A 96 -40.34 71.39 -28.50
N ARG A 97 -40.32 71.58 -29.83
CA ARG A 97 -39.60 70.70 -30.75
C ARG A 97 -38.08 70.78 -30.55
N ALA A 98 -37.52 71.97 -30.39
CA ALA A 98 -36.09 72.15 -30.13
C ALA A 98 -35.66 71.52 -28.79
N GLU A 99 -36.50 71.65 -27.76
CA GLU A 99 -36.28 71.03 -26.44
C GLU A 99 -36.42 69.49 -26.49
N ALA A 100 -37.43 68.96 -27.18
CA ALA A 100 -37.60 67.54 -27.40
C ALA A 100 -36.45 66.92 -28.23
N VAL A 101 -35.88 67.66 -29.19
CA VAL A 101 -34.66 67.22 -29.91
C VAL A 101 -33.47 67.16 -28.96
N LYS A 102 -33.21 68.20 -28.17
CA LYS A 102 -32.12 68.21 -27.17
C LYS A 102 -32.25 67.06 -26.17
N LEU A 103 -33.44 66.85 -25.61
CA LEU A 103 -33.72 65.72 -24.70
C LEU A 103 -33.49 64.38 -25.40
N ARG A 104 -33.89 64.22 -26.67
CA ARG A 104 -33.66 62.99 -27.43
C ARG A 104 -32.19 62.76 -27.78
N GLU A 105 -31.39 63.80 -27.93
CA GLU A 105 -29.94 63.73 -28.12
C GLU A 105 -29.20 63.42 -26.81
N GLN A 106 -29.62 64.03 -25.70
CA GLN A 106 -29.15 63.70 -24.36
C GLN A 106 -29.44 62.23 -24.02
N TRP A 107 -30.69 61.78 -24.15
CA TRP A 107 -31.08 60.38 -23.93
C TRP A 107 -30.35 59.41 -24.85
N LYS A 108 -30.09 59.76 -26.12
CA LYS A 108 -29.23 58.95 -27.00
C LYS A 108 -27.80 58.87 -26.47
N GLY A 109 -27.22 59.98 -26.05
CA GLY A 109 -25.85 60.06 -25.53
C GLY A 109 -25.67 59.39 -24.17
N GLU A 110 -26.70 59.35 -23.34
CA GLU A 110 -26.71 58.59 -22.09
C GLU A 110 -26.95 57.10 -22.34
N TYR A 111 -27.86 56.75 -23.26
CA TYR A 111 -28.07 55.37 -23.68
C TYR A 111 -26.82 54.74 -24.32
N THR A 112 -26.07 55.48 -25.15
CA THR A 112 -24.79 54.97 -25.68
C THR A 112 -23.73 54.85 -24.60
N LYS A 113 -23.57 55.83 -23.69
CA LYS A 113 -22.64 55.70 -22.55
C LYS A 113 -22.97 54.50 -21.66
N LEU A 114 -24.25 54.29 -21.33
CA LEU A 114 -24.72 53.18 -20.50
C LEU A 114 -24.52 51.83 -21.21
N LYS A 115 -24.79 51.78 -22.52
CA LYS A 115 -24.53 50.59 -23.32
C LYS A 115 -23.02 50.30 -23.41
N ASP A 116 -22.19 51.29 -23.70
CA ASP A 116 -20.73 51.15 -23.78
C ASP A 116 -20.14 50.71 -22.44
N ALA A 117 -20.69 51.18 -21.31
CA ALA A 117 -20.32 50.72 -19.97
C ALA A 117 -20.73 49.25 -19.76
N SER A 118 -21.97 48.88 -20.09
CA SER A 118 -22.46 47.50 -19.99
C SER A 118 -21.69 46.53 -20.90
N ASP A 119 -21.40 46.90 -22.15
CA ASP A 119 -20.60 46.10 -23.08
C ASP A 119 -19.15 45.93 -22.59
N ARG A 120 -18.58 46.93 -21.87
CA ARG A 120 -17.28 46.79 -21.19
C ARG A 120 -17.35 45.86 -19.99
N GLU A 121 -18.34 46.00 -19.10
CA GLU A 121 -18.53 45.10 -17.96
C GLU A 121 -18.76 43.65 -18.42
N VAL A 122 -19.58 43.44 -19.43
CA VAL A 122 -19.81 42.12 -20.07
C VAL A 122 -18.53 41.59 -20.70
N SER A 123 -17.66 42.44 -21.27
CA SER A 123 -16.34 42.03 -21.79
C SER A 123 -15.39 41.59 -20.66
N VAL A 124 -15.31 42.38 -19.58
CA VAL A 124 -14.50 42.06 -18.39
C VAL A 124 -14.99 40.76 -17.75
N LEU A 125 -16.29 40.63 -17.47
CA LEU A 125 -16.90 39.41 -16.94
C LEU A 125 -16.65 38.19 -17.85
N LYS A 126 -16.74 38.33 -19.18
CA LYS A 126 -16.37 37.27 -20.13
C LYS A 126 -14.89 36.89 -20.03
N SER A 127 -13.98 37.83 -19.80
CA SER A 127 -12.56 37.54 -19.62
C SER A 127 -12.29 36.85 -18.27
N SER A 128 -12.92 37.30 -17.17
CA SER A 128 -12.82 36.66 -15.86
C SER A 128 -13.40 35.25 -15.87
N VAL A 129 -14.57 35.02 -16.48
CA VAL A 129 -15.18 33.70 -16.62
C VAL A 129 -14.29 32.75 -17.42
N LYS A 130 -13.63 33.22 -18.49
CA LYS A 130 -12.62 32.43 -19.21
C LYS A 130 -11.41 32.09 -18.32
N GLY A 131 -10.92 33.05 -17.54
CA GLY A 131 -9.83 32.86 -16.58
C GLY A 131 -10.17 31.80 -15.53
N TYR A 132 -11.36 31.89 -14.90
CA TYR A 132 -11.83 30.88 -13.95
C TYR A 132 -12.03 29.50 -14.59
N ALA A 133 -12.54 29.42 -15.82
CA ALA A 133 -12.68 28.16 -16.54
C ALA A 133 -11.32 27.51 -16.85
N GLN A 134 -10.30 28.30 -17.19
CA GLN A 134 -8.95 27.81 -17.42
C GLN A 134 -8.26 27.39 -16.11
N ALA A 135 -8.26 28.24 -15.08
CA ALA A 135 -7.67 27.91 -13.77
C ALA A 135 -8.32 26.66 -13.14
N ARG A 136 -9.65 26.49 -13.32
CA ARG A 136 -10.35 25.26 -12.92
C ARG A 136 -9.85 24.04 -13.71
N LYS A 137 -9.68 24.15 -15.03
CA LYS A 137 -9.16 23.05 -15.85
C LYS A 137 -7.74 22.67 -15.43
N GLU A 138 -6.89 23.66 -15.13
CA GLU A 138 -5.52 23.46 -14.64
C GLU A 138 -5.50 22.76 -13.28
N LEU A 139 -6.39 23.16 -12.35
CA LEU A 139 -6.61 22.46 -11.08
C LEU A 139 -7.10 21.02 -11.27
N GLU A 140 -8.08 20.79 -12.14
CA GLU A 140 -8.58 19.43 -12.46
C GLU A 140 -7.51 18.54 -13.11
N THR A 141 -6.56 19.10 -13.88
CA THR A 141 -5.38 18.35 -14.35
C THR A 141 -4.36 18.09 -13.25
N SER A 142 -4.10 19.07 -12.37
CA SER A 142 -3.17 18.90 -11.25
C SER A 142 -3.67 17.88 -10.22
N GLN A 143 -4.98 17.83 -9.97
CA GLN A 143 -5.57 16.83 -9.08
C GLN A 143 -5.38 15.40 -9.61
N LYS A 144 -5.53 15.19 -10.93
CA LYS A 144 -5.30 13.89 -11.57
C LYS A 144 -3.83 13.45 -11.45
N THR A 145 -2.88 14.33 -11.72
CA THR A 145 -1.45 13.98 -11.57
C THR A 145 -1.08 13.71 -10.11
N ILE A 146 -1.71 14.37 -9.14
CA ILE A 146 -1.54 14.06 -7.71
C ILE A 146 -2.13 12.69 -7.36
N GLU A 147 -3.31 12.34 -7.87
CA GLU A 147 -3.89 10.99 -7.68
C GLU A 147 -3.02 9.89 -8.31
N GLU A 148 -2.50 10.12 -9.52
CA GLU A 148 -1.63 9.20 -10.26
C GLU A 148 -0.31 8.98 -9.48
N LEU A 149 0.39 10.04 -9.11
CA LEU A 149 1.62 9.96 -8.29
C LEU A 149 1.37 9.34 -6.91
N THR A 150 0.19 9.55 -6.30
CA THR A 150 -0.16 8.92 -5.02
C THR A 150 -0.34 7.41 -5.18
N ARG A 151 -0.96 6.95 -6.27
CA ARG A 151 -1.09 5.52 -6.59
C ARG A 151 0.27 4.89 -6.88
N GLU A 152 1.15 5.58 -7.62
CA GLU A 152 2.52 5.12 -7.88
C GLU A 152 3.35 5.00 -6.60
N LEU A 153 3.29 6.00 -5.71
CA LEU A 153 3.98 5.95 -4.41
C LEU A 153 3.48 4.81 -3.52
N GLN A 154 2.16 4.59 -3.44
CA GLN A 154 1.58 3.46 -2.69
C GLN A 154 2.01 2.10 -3.28
N HIS A 155 2.04 1.98 -4.61
CA HIS A 155 2.50 0.78 -5.29
C HIS A 155 4.00 0.52 -5.03
N LEU A 156 4.85 1.56 -5.16
CA LEU A 156 6.29 1.47 -4.89
C LEU A 156 6.59 1.14 -3.43
N GLN A 157 5.87 1.74 -2.47
CA GLN A 157 6.00 1.44 -1.05
C GLN A 157 5.61 -0.01 -0.72
N THR A 158 4.54 -0.52 -1.36
CA THR A 158 4.12 -1.92 -1.23
C THR A 158 5.17 -2.86 -1.82
N ALA A 159 5.69 -2.57 -3.02
CA ALA A 159 6.73 -3.35 -3.66
C ALA A 159 8.05 -3.34 -2.87
N TYR A 160 8.41 -2.22 -2.24
CA TYR A 160 9.57 -2.10 -1.35
C TYR A 160 9.40 -2.98 -0.11
N SER A 161 8.28 -2.87 0.60
CA SER A 161 7.96 -3.69 1.78
C SER A 161 8.00 -5.20 1.49
N ASN A 162 7.42 -5.61 0.35
CA ASN A 162 7.47 -7.01 -0.10
C ASN A 162 8.91 -7.47 -0.38
N LYS A 163 9.75 -6.60 -0.96
CA LYS A 163 11.17 -6.89 -1.22
C LYS A 163 12.00 -6.97 0.07
N GLU A 164 11.75 -6.10 1.04
CA GLU A 164 12.41 -6.09 2.35
C GLU A 164 12.06 -7.34 3.17
N SER A 165 10.78 -7.74 3.15
CA SER A 165 10.32 -9.02 3.71
C SER A 165 11.02 -10.22 3.05
N LEU A 166 11.05 -10.29 1.72
CA LEU A 166 11.72 -11.38 0.99
C LEU A 166 13.24 -11.43 1.25
N LEU A 167 13.91 -10.27 1.34
CA LEU A 167 15.32 -10.18 1.71
C LEU A 167 15.54 -10.66 3.14
N THR A 168 14.68 -10.27 4.08
CA THR A 168 14.75 -10.70 5.49
C THR A 168 14.64 -12.22 5.60
N THR A 169 13.65 -12.83 4.93
CA THR A 169 13.48 -14.29 4.87
C THR A 169 14.71 -14.96 4.28
N ARG A 170 15.20 -14.53 3.11
CA ARG A 170 16.42 -15.11 2.52
C ARG A 170 17.67 -14.89 3.36
N SER A 171 17.78 -13.79 4.12
CA SER A 171 18.87 -13.58 5.07
C SER A 171 18.76 -14.45 6.34
N VAL A 172 17.59 -14.99 6.67
CA VAL A 172 17.44 -16.04 7.69
C VAL A 172 17.80 -17.41 7.09
N GLU A 173 17.24 -17.75 5.92
CA GLU A 173 17.54 -19.00 5.19
C GLU A 173 19.03 -19.16 4.91
N LEU A 174 19.70 -18.12 4.39
CA LEU A 174 21.14 -18.16 4.10
C LEU A 174 21.99 -18.30 5.37
N ARG A 175 21.58 -17.71 6.52
CA ARG A 175 22.28 -17.92 7.80
C ARG A 175 22.10 -19.36 8.30
N ALA A 176 20.89 -19.93 8.18
CA ALA A 176 20.65 -21.33 8.52
C ALA A 176 21.47 -22.27 7.62
N ALA A 177 21.46 -22.04 6.31
CA ALA A 177 22.27 -22.80 5.34
C ALA A 177 23.77 -22.64 5.59
N GLN A 178 24.26 -21.45 5.94
CA GLN A 178 25.66 -21.23 6.28
C GLN A 178 26.06 -21.94 7.58
N VAL A 179 25.21 -21.95 8.61
CA VAL A 179 25.44 -22.72 9.85
C VAL A 179 25.37 -24.23 9.61
N PHE A 180 24.61 -24.68 8.62
CA PHE A 180 24.56 -26.07 8.17
C PHE A 180 25.82 -26.48 7.39
N LEU A 181 26.32 -25.62 6.49
CA LEU A 181 27.47 -25.88 5.62
C LEU A 181 28.84 -25.66 6.28
N ASN A 182 28.98 -24.69 7.19
CA ASN A 182 30.29 -24.29 7.75
C ASN A 182 30.81 -25.22 8.87
N LYS A 183 30.26 -26.43 9.03
CA LYS A 183 30.80 -27.43 9.97
C LYS A 183 31.95 -28.22 9.33
N SER A 184 33.11 -27.58 9.24
CA SER A 184 34.38 -28.32 9.28
C SER A 184 34.48 -29.07 10.61
N ASP A 185 35.04 -30.28 10.60
CA ASP A 185 35.22 -31.08 11.80
C ASP A 185 36.14 -30.36 12.81
N THR A 186 35.83 -30.46 14.11
CA THR A 186 36.66 -29.89 15.18
C THR A 186 37.78 -30.83 15.64
N VAL A 187 37.80 -32.06 15.13
CA VAL A 187 38.78 -33.12 15.40
C VAL A 187 39.03 -33.84 14.06
N SER A 188 40.28 -34.13 13.67
CA SER A 188 40.55 -34.84 12.41
C SER A 188 40.49 -36.37 12.58
N HIS A 189 40.31 -37.11 11.48
CA HIS A 189 40.34 -38.58 11.47
C HIS A 189 41.61 -39.16 12.10
N GLY A 190 42.76 -38.53 11.86
CA GLY A 190 44.04 -38.93 12.45
C GLY A 190 44.13 -38.64 13.95
N ASP A 191 43.35 -37.69 14.47
CA ASP A 191 43.24 -37.45 15.92
C ASP A 191 42.33 -38.49 16.57
N VAL A 192 41.19 -38.83 15.93
CA VAL A 192 40.31 -39.94 16.38
C VAL A 192 41.07 -41.26 16.44
N GLN A 193 41.88 -41.56 15.41
CA GLN A 193 42.76 -42.72 15.39
C GLN A 193 43.74 -42.70 16.57
N ARG A 194 44.49 -41.61 16.77
CA ARG A 194 45.44 -41.48 17.89
C ARG A 194 44.76 -41.57 19.27
N MET A 195 43.51 -41.12 19.40
CA MET A 195 42.72 -41.31 20.63
C MET A 195 42.39 -42.78 20.89
N LEU A 196 42.06 -43.55 19.84
CA LEU A 196 41.77 -44.99 19.95
C LEU A 196 43.05 -45.82 20.21
N GLU A 197 44.16 -45.49 19.54
CA GLU A 197 45.48 -46.07 19.81
C GLU A 197 45.90 -45.86 21.28
N HIS A 198 45.69 -44.64 21.80
CA HIS A 198 45.96 -44.33 23.22
C HIS A 198 45.08 -45.13 24.18
N LEU A 199 43.78 -45.25 23.88
CA LEU A 199 42.85 -46.07 24.67
C LEU A 199 43.30 -47.54 24.70
N ASN A 200 43.61 -48.13 23.55
CA ASN A 200 44.08 -49.52 23.46
C ASN A 200 45.36 -49.74 24.29
N ALA A 201 46.30 -48.79 24.27
CA ALA A 201 47.49 -48.82 25.11
C ALA A 201 47.17 -48.71 26.62
N GLN A 202 46.22 -47.86 27.03
CA GLN A 202 45.77 -47.77 28.43
C GLN A 202 45.11 -49.08 28.90
N ILE A 203 44.24 -49.68 28.07
CA ILE A 203 43.57 -50.96 28.38
C ILE A 203 44.60 -52.07 28.57
N PHE A 204 45.56 -52.20 27.65
CA PHE A 204 46.65 -53.18 27.76
C PHE A 204 47.44 -52.99 29.06
N GLN A 205 47.82 -51.75 29.39
CA GLN A 205 48.60 -51.42 30.58
C GLN A 205 47.83 -51.61 31.89
N LEU A 206 46.52 -51.36 31.93
CA LEU A 206 45.70 -51.64 33.12
C LEU A 206 45.59 -53.14 33.36
N ALA A 207 45.27 -53.92 32.33
CA ALA A 207 45.16 -55.37 32.45
C ALA A 207 46.48 -56.02 32.90
N ALA A 208 47.61 -55.64 32.31
CA ALA A 208 48.93 -56.12 32.73
C ALA A 208 49.22 -55.77 34.20
N LEU A 209 49.06 -54.50 34.60
CA LEU A 209 49.28 -54.04 35.98
C LEU A 209 48.41 -54.80 37.00
N VAL A 210 47.14 -55.05 36.66
CA VAL A 210 46.19 -55.76 37.53
C VAL A 210 46.58 -57.23 37.66
N THR A 211 47.03 -57.87 36.56
CA THR A 211 47.56 -59.23 36.56
C THR A 211 48.85 -59.35 37.38
N ASP A 212 49.86 -58.52 37.10
CA ASP A 212 51.19 -58.53 37.77
C ASP A 212 51.09 -58.40 39.30
N ARG A 213 50.04 -57.73 39.79
CA ARG A 213 49.79 -57.48 41.21
C ARG A 213 48.85 -58.48 41.86
N THR A 214 48.35 -59.48 41.12
CA THR A 214 47.36 -60.44 41.61
C THR A 214 47.96 -61.83 41.76
N ALA A 215 47.91 -62.36 42.98
CA ALA A 215 48.27 -63.75 43.24
C ALA A 215 47.10 -64.69 42.91
N PHE A 216 47.18 -65.41 41.80
CA PHE A 216 46.23 -66.47 41.44
C PHE A 216 46.53 -67.78 42.19
N CYS A 217 45.60 -68.72 42.20
CA CYS A 217 45.81 -70.05 42.79
C CYS A 217 44.88 -71.13 42.23
N ASP A 218 45.28 -72.39 42.39
CA ASP A 218 44.51 -73.58 41.97
C ASP A 218 43.29 -73.86 42.88
N ALA A 219 43.23 -73.22 44.04
CA ALA A 219 42.15 -73.37 45.01
C ALA A 219 40.89 -72.61 44.56
N ARG A 220 40.17 -73.17 43.59
CA ARG A 220 38.92 -72.66 43.03
C ARG A 220 37.85 -72.46 44.10
N LEU A 221 37.14 -71.32 44.04
CA LEU A 221 35.87 -71.13 44.74
C LEU A 221 34.81 -72.06 44.14
N LYS A 222 33.77 -72.40 44.91
CA LYS A 222 32.70 -73.27 44.40
C LYS A 222 31.85 -72.52 43.38
N TYR A 223 31.30 -73.23 42.40
CA TYR A 223 30.38 -72.64 41.40
C TYR A 223 29.25 -71.83 42.07
N SER A 224 28.65 -72.33 43.15
CA SER A 224 27.60 -71.62 43.92
C SER A 224 28.04 -70.29 44.56
N GLU A 225 29.35 -70.05 44.71
CA GLU A 225 29.92 -68.80 45.24
C GLU A 225 30.29 -67.82 44.11
N LEU A 226 30.28 -68.31 42.87
CA LEU A 226 30.67 -67.62 41.64
C LEU A 226 29.54 -67.48 40.60
N GLU A 227 28.42 -68.19 40.72
CA GLU A 227 27.35 -68.30 39.71
C GLU A 227 26.89 -66.92 39.16
N GLY A 228 26.53 -65.98 40.03
CA GLY A 228 26.16 -64.61 39.64
C GLY A 228 27.31 -63.73 39.15
N THR A 229 28.56 -64.20 39.26
CA THR A 229 29.76 -63.60 38.64
C THR A 229 30.03 -64.24 37.28
N TYR A 230 29.93 -65.57 37.19
CA TYR A 230 30.07 -66.36 35.97
C TYR A 230 29.09 -65.89 34.91
N GLY A 231 27.77 -65.86 35.20
CA GLY A 231 26.75 -65.42 34.25
C GLY A 231 26.88 -63.94 33.83
N LYS A 232 27.49 -63.08 34.66
CA LYS A 232 27.85 -61.70 34.27
C LYS A 232 29.00 -61.70 33.28
N THR A 233 30.09 -62.41 33.56
CA THR A 233 31.26 -62.47 32.69
C THR A 233 30.95 -63.22 31.39
N GLU A 234 30.11 -64.25 31.41
CA GLU A 234 29.60 -64.94 30.22
C GLU A 234 28.79 -64.02 29.31
N ARG A 235 27.93 -63.14 29.87
CA ARG A 235 27.16 -62.16 29.08
C ARG A 235 28.06 -61.20 28.30
N TRP A 236 29.23 -60.85 28.81
CA TRP A 236 30.18 -59.93 28.16
C TRP A 236 31.22 -60.65 27.28
N LEU A 237 31.87 -61.70 27.79
CA LEU A 237 33.01 -62.37 27.13
C LEU A 237 32.64 -63.65 26.37
N GLY A 238 31.39 -64.10 26.50
CA GLY A 238 30.93 -65.37 25.95
C GLY A 238 31.34 -66.59 26.76
N LEU A 239 30.70 -67.70 26.43
CA LEU A 239 30.85 -68.99 27.11
C LEU A 239 32.28 -69.58 27.01
N PRO A 240 33.03 -69.46 25.88
CA PRO A 240 34.39 -69.99 25.81
C PRO A 240 35.36 -69.31 26.78
N ILE A 241 35.35 -67.97 26.86
CA ILE A 241 36.25 -67.23 27.73
C ILE A 241 35.84 -67.38 29.20
N ALA A 242 34.54 -67.34 29.52
CA ALA A 242 34.06 -67.57 30.88
C ALA A 242 34.43 -68.97 31.41
N ASN A 243 34.33 -70.02 30.57
CA ASN A 243 34.81 -71.36 30.92
C ASN A 243 36.33 -71.40 31.10
N LEU A 244 37.11 -70.80 30.20
CA LEU A 244 38.58 -70.83 30.28
C LEU A 244 39.08 -70.12 31.55
N LEU A 245 38.52 -68.96 31.88
CA LEU A 245 38.82 -68.24 33.13
C LEU A 245 38.49 -69.08 34.38
N TYR A 246 37.37 -69.80 34.38
CA TYR A 246 36.91 -70.60 35.52
C TYR A 246 37.60 -71.98 35.66
N LEU A 247 37.90 -72.67 34.56
CA LEU A 247 38.36 -74.06 34.56
C LEU A 247 39.89 -74.20 34.57
N SER A 248 40.62 -73.36 33.84
CA SER A 248 42.09 -73.39 33.78
C SER A 248 42.71 -72.94 35.10
N SER A 249 43.93 -73.40 35.44
CA SER A 249 44.74 -72.67 36.45
C SER A 249 45.42 -71.48 35.79
N HIS A 250 45.57 -70.40 36.56
CA HIS A 250 46.26 -69.15 36.17
C HIS A 250 47.43 -68.86 37.12
N ALA A 251 47.85 -69.85 37.93
CA ALA A 251 48.88 -69.69 38.95
C ALA A 251 50.32 -69.71 38.39
N GLU A 252 50.55 -70.45 37.30
CA GLU A 252 51.84 -70.51 36.59
C GLU A 252 51.87 -69.58 35.38
N ASP A 253 50.77 -69.52 34.62
CA ASP A 253 50.57 -68.61 33.48
C ASP A 253 49.25 -67.82 33.64
N PRO A 254 49.31 -66.51 33.95
CA PRO A 254 48.13 -65.67 34.07
C PRO A 254 47.75 -64.97 32.76
N THR A 255 48.36 -65.32 31.62
CA THR A 255 48.08 -64.70 30.30
C THR A 255 46.59 -64.70 29.99
N TRP A 256 45.88 -65.81 30.26
CA TRP A 256 44.44 -65.90 30.02
C TRP A 256 43.60 -65.01 30.93
N ALA A 257 44.00 -64.82 32.19
CA ALA A 257 43.37 -63.84 33.08
C ALA A 257 43.60 -62.41 32.54
N GLN A 258 44.81 -62.08 32.08
CA GLN A 258 45.11 -60.79 31.44
C GLN A 258 44.28 -60.58 30.17
N THR A 259 44.16 -61.56 29.28
CA THR A 259 43.32 -61.50 28.08
C THR A 259 41.85 -61.27 28.45
N GLY A 260 41.34 -61.92 29.50
CA GLY A 260 40.00 -61.67 30.03
C GLY A 260 39.80 -60.24 30.54
N LEU A 261 40.81 -59.66 31.21
CA LEU A 261 40.80 -58.28 31.69
C LEU A 261 40.87 -57.25 30.54
N GLN A 262 41.61 -57.56 29.47
CA GLN A 262 41.63 -56.73 28.26
C GLN A 262 40.27 -56.79 27.56
N ALA A 263 39.74 -57.99 27.29
CA ALA A 263 38.47 -58.18 26.61
C ALA A 263 37.30 -57.51 27.33
N ILE A 264 37.18 -57.64 28.66
CA ILE A 264 36.08 -57.03 29.41
C ILE A 264 36.14 -55.49 29.40
N THR A 265 37.36 -54.93 29.33
CA THR A 265 37.56 -53.49 29.25
C THR A 265 37.28 -52.97 27.84
N VAL A 266 37.65 -53.73 26.79
CA VAL A 266 37.33 -53.40 25.38
C VAL A 266 35.82 -53.43 25.15
N GLU A 267 35.12 -54.45 25.62
CA GLU A 267 33.65 -54.56 25.50
C GLU A 267 32.93 -53.40 26.22
N LEU A 268 33.34 -53.07 27.45
CA LEU A 268 32.74 -51.93 28.16
C LEU A 268 33.10 -50.58 27.52
N ALA A 269 34.33 -50.42 27.03
CA ALA A 269 34.73 -49.25 26.25
C ALA A 269 33.89 -49.12 24.97
N ALA A 270 33.61 -50.23 24.28
CA ALA A 270 32.79 -50.25 23.08
C ALA A 270 31.33 -49.87 23.36
N TRP A 271 30.77 -50.32 24.48
CA TRP A 271 29.45 -49.87 24.95
C TRP A 271 29.43 -48.36 25.23
N ILE A 272 30.42 -47.82 25.99
CA ILE A 272 30.53 -46.37 26.27
C ILE A 272 30.63 -45.55 24.98
N ILE A 273 31.52 -45.95 24.05
CA ILE A 273 31.78 -45.23 22.79
C ILE A 273 30.56 -45.28 21.85
N SER A 274 29.84 -46.39 21.82
CA SER A 274 28.67 -46.57 20.96
C SER A 274 27.42 -45.86 21.48
N ALA A 275 27.23 -45.80 22.81
CA ALA A 275 26.07 -45.16 23.45
C ALA A 275 25.86 -43.70 22.98
N TRP A 276 24.60 -43.26 22.94
CA TRP A 276 24.20 -41.87 22.70
C TRP A 276 24.41 -41.03 23.94
N ASP A 277 24.01 -41.58 25.09
CA ASP A 277 24.33 -41.14 26.44
C ASP A 277 24.50 -42.40 27.31
N VAL A 278 25.54 -42.42 28.14
CA VAL A 278 25.89 -43.54 29.04
C VAL A 278 24.87 -43.68 30.19
N SER A 279 24.14 -42.61 30.49
CA SER A 279 23.08 -42.58 31.51
C SER A 279 21.69 -43.00 31.00
N MET A 280 21.54 -43.26 29.70
CA MET A 280 20.31 -43.81 29.11
C MET A 280 20.29 -45.35 29.17
N ASP A 281 19.10 -45.94 29.21
CA ASP A 281 18.96 -47.39 29.16
C ASP A 281 19.37 -47.99 27.81
N ASP A 282 19.66 -49.29 27.79
CA ASP A 282 20.04 -50.03 26.57
C ASP A 282 18.95 -49.93 25.48
N LEU A 283 17.68 -49.78 25.88
CA LEU A 283 16.54 -49.72 24.96
C LEU A 283 16.50 -48.40 24.17
N LEU A 284 16.66 -47.26 24.85
CA LEU A 284 16.70 -45.93 24.24
C LEU A 284 17.99 -45.72 23.45
N ASN A 285 19.13 -46.20 23.96
CA ASN A 285 20.40 -46.22 23.22
C ASN A 285 20.30 -47.05 21.92
N SER A 286 19.66 -48.22 21.99
CA SER A 286 19.39 -49.07 20.81
C SER A 286 18.38 -48.43 19.85
N LEU A 287 17.34 -47.78 20.36
CA LEU A 287 16.34 -47.06 19.56
C LEU A 287 16.97 -45.88 18.80
N LEU A 288 17.75 -45.03 19.46
CA LEU A 288 18.44 -43.90 18.82
C LEU A 288 19.45 -44.37 17.78
N THR A 289 20.19 -45.45 18.08
CA THR A 289 21.11 -46.09 17.13
C THR A 289 20.37 -46.64 15.92
N SER A 290 19.21 -47.27 16.15
CA SER A 290 18.34 -47.77 15.09
C SER A 290 17.78 -46.64 14.25
N ILE A 291 17.36 -45.51 14.83
CA ILE A 291 16.87 -44.34 14.08
C ILE A 291 18.01 -43.76 13.22
N HIS A 292 19.21 -43.57 13.77
CA HIS A 292 20.37 -43.09 13.01
C HIS A 292 20.72 -44.03 11.85
N LYS A 293 20.79 -45.34 12.11
CA LYS A 293 20.99 -46.35 11.06
C LYS A 293 19.88 -46.31 10.02
N ASN A 294 18.61 -46.12 10.39
CA ASN A 294 17.55 -45.99 9.38
C ASN A 294 17.66 -44.70 8.55
N ILE A 295 18.15 -43.58 9.12
CA ILE A 295 18.41 -42.33 8.38
C ILE A 295 19.58 -42.52 7.37
N PHE A 296 20.66 -43.19 7.80
CA PHE A 296 21.86 -43.41 7.00
C PHE A 296 21.73 -44.57 5.98
N GLU A 297 21.19 -45.72 6.41
CA GLU A 297 21.19 -46.99 5.67
C GLU A 297 19.92 -47.21 4.81
N ARG A 298 18.74 -46.63 5.13
CA ARG A 298 17.54 -46.81 4.27
C ARG A 298 17.65 -46.13 2.91
N GLY A 299 18.52 -45.13 2.79
CA GLY A 299 18.93 -44.58 1.50
C GLY A 299 19.55 -45.62 0.55
N LYS A 300 20.08 -46.72 1.09
CA LYS A 300 20.84 -47.74 0.36
C LYS A 300 20.03 -49.02 0.08
N CYS A 301 19.10 -49.39 0.98
CA CYS A 301 18.60 -50.76 1.10
C CYS A 301 17.34 -51.13 0.27
N LEU A 302 16.85 -50.28 -0.63
CA LEU A 302 15.58 -50.50 -1.36
C LEU A 302 15.68 -50.80 -2.86
N ILE A 303 16.88 -51.05 -3.40
CA ILE A 303 17.06 -51.43 -4.84
C ILE A 303 17.20 -52.94 -5.04
N GLU A 304 17.92 -53.65 -4.17
CA GLU A 304 18.59 -54.92 -4.53
C GLU A 304 17.70 -56.17 -4.66
N GLN A 305 16.37 -56.06 -4.48
CA GLN A 305 15.46 -57.22 -4.58
C GLN A 305 14.28 -57.08 -5.55
N ASP A 306 14.10 -55.98 -6.31
CA ASP A 306 13.01 -55.91 -7.30
C ASP A 306 13.39 -55.28 -8.66
N THR A 307 13.78 -56.16 -9.58
CA THR A 307 13.36 -56.18 -11.00
C THR A 307 13.47 -54.87 -11.81
N GLN A 308 14.70 -54.40 -12.01
CA GLN A 308 15.27 -53.98 -13.32
C GLN A 308 14.57 -52.85 -14.15
N LEU A 309 13.51 -52.19 -13.67
CA LEU A 309 12.65 -51.37 -14.55
C LEU A 309 12.14 -50.06 -13.92
N ARG A 310 13.06 -49.19 -13.44
CA ARG A 310 12.79 -47.74 -13.24
C ARG A 310 14.02 -46.82 -13.25
N LEU A 311 14.51 -46.52 -14.46
CA LEU A 311 15.29 -45.31 -14.72
C LEU A 311 14.39 -44.07 -14.54
N THR A 312 14.17 -43.54 -13.31
CA THR A 312 13.73 -42.13 -13.03
C THR A 312 13.61 -41.73 -11.55
N SER A 313 14.27 -42.39 -10.60
CA SER A 313 14.48 -41.81 -9.26
C SER A 313 15.66 -42.45 -8.55
N SER A 314 16.66 -41.65 -8.15
CA SER A 314 17.61 -42.09 -7.11
C SER A 314 16.81 -42.41 -5.83
N PRO A 315 17.19 -43.43 -5.05
CA PRO A 315 16.79 -43.49 -3.66
C PRO A 315 17.11 -42.16 -2.97
N LEU A 316 16.24 -41.76 -2.07
CA LEU A 316 16.45 -40.61 -1.19
C LEU A 316 17.41 -41.04 -0.07
N GLN A 317 18.69 -41.19 -0.41
CA GLN A 317 19.74 -41.22 0.60
C GLN A 317 19.88 -39.80 1.15
N GLU A 318 19.61 -39.65 2.44
CA GLU A 318 19.85 -38.38 3.14
C GLU A 318 21.33 -38.02 3.02
N PRO A 319 21.68 -36.81 2.53
CA PRO A 319 23.07 -36.37 2.43
C PRO A 319 23.80 -36.51 3.77
N GLN A 320 25.09 -36.85 3.72
CA GLN A 320 25.94 -37.05 4.92
C GLN A 320 25.79 -35.92 5.94
N ALA A 321 25.74 -34.67 5.46
CA ALA A 321 25.56 -33.48 6.29
C ALA A 321 24.23 -33.48 7.07
N ILE A 322 23.14 -34.06 6.55
CA ILE A 322 21.86 -34.19 7.26
C ILE A 322 21.95 -35.28 8.34
N SER A 323 22.45 -36.47 8.00
CA SER A 323 22.59 -37.58 8.98
C SER A 323 23.52 -37.18 10.13
N ALA A 324 24.70 -36.63 9.81
CA ALA A 324 25.64 -36.14 10.81
C ALA A 324 25.06 -34.99 11.64
N HIS A 325 24.36 -34.02 11.04
CA HIS A 325 23.73 -32.94 11.81
C HIS A 325 22.64 -33.46 12.75
N TRP A 326 21.85 -34.45 12.31
CA TRP A 326 20.88 -35.14 13.17
C TRP A 326 21.59 -35.86 14.33
N ARG A 327 22.66 -36.61 14.06
CA ARG A 327 23.48 -37.27 15.10
C ARG A 327 24.00 -36.28 16.14
N VAL A 328 24.63 -35.19 15.69
CA VAL A 328 25.22 -34.17 16.56
C VAL A 328 24.16 -33.49 17.43
N LEU A 329 23.00 -33.12 16.87
CA LEU A 329 21.91 -32.53 17.64
C LEU A 329 21.27 -33.53 18.61
N SER A 330 20.96 -34.74 18.15
CA SER A 330 20.31 -35.76 18.98
C SER A 330 21.20 -36.18 20.15
N ARG A 331 22.52 -36.33 19.98
CA ARG A 331 23.46 -36.57 21.10
C ARG A 331 23.51 -35.40 22.07
N ARG A 332 23.51 -34.16 21.56
CA ARG A 332 23.54 -32.94 22.39
C ARG A 332 22.28 -32.75 23.23
N TYR A 333 21.10 -33.00 22.64
CA TYR A 333 19.84 -32.89 23.36
C TYR A 333 19.54 -34.10 24.26
N ALA A 334 20.00 -35.31 23.90
CA ALA A 334 19.97 -36.49 24.79
C ALA A 334 20.64 -36.17 26.14
N LYS A 335 21.86 -35.64 26.09
CA LYS A 335 22.66 -35.20 27.25
C LYS A 335 22.10 -33.98 28.02
N GLN A 336 20.97 -33.41 27.58
CA GLN A 336 20.25 -32.34 28.27
C GLN A 336 18.92 -32.82 28.90
N LEU A 337 18.46 -34.03 28.53
CA LEU A 337 17.25 -34.65 29.09
C LEU A 337 17.59 -35.59 30.26
N THR A 338 18.84 -36.04 30.35
CA THR A 338 19.36 -36.89 31.42
C THR A 338 19.69 -36.09 32.68
N VAL A 339 19.48 -36.70 33.85
CA VAL A 339 19.74 -36.07 35.15
C VAL A 339 21.26 -35.97 35.36
N PRO A 340 21.81 -34.83 35.83
CA PRO A 340 23.25 -34.71 36.05
C PRO A 340 23.74 -35.61 37.19
N THR A 341 24.28 -36.78 36.84
CA THR A 341 25.04 -37.68 37.71
C THR A 341 26.54 -37.62 37.39
N ASP A 342 27.40 -38.16 38.25
CA ASP A 342 28.82 -38.38 37.91
C ASP A 342 28.94 -39.66 37.08
N ILE A 343 28.49 -39.57 35.81
CA ILE A 343 28.53 -40.64 34.81
C ILE A 343 29.93 -41.27 34.72
N VAL A 344 30.98 -40.47 34.91
CA VAL A 344 32.37 -40.95 34.91
C VAL A 344 32.62 -41.85 36.12
N ALA A 345 32.21 -41.45 37.32
CA ALA A 345 32.34 -42.29 38.52
C ALA A 345 31.48 -43.56 38.43
N ASP A 346 30.24 -43.47 37.95
CA ASP A 346 29.34 -44.63 37.79
C ASP A 346 29.91 -45.66 36.80
N ALA A 347 30.38 -45.21 35.62
CA ALA A 347 31.03 -46.09 34.64
C ALA A 347 32.41 -46.61 35.12
N THR A 348 33.16 -45.83 35.92
CA THR A 348 34.41 -46.29 36.55
C THR A 348 34.14 -47.40 37.57
N ALA A 349 33.11 -47.25 38.40
CA ALA A 349 32.67 -48.29 39.32
C ALA A 349 32.23 -49.56 38.58
N HIS A 350 31.51 -49.42 37.46
CA HIS A 350 31.10 -50.56 36.64
C HIS A 350 32.29 -51.30 36.01
N LEU A 351 33.30 -50.56 35.51
CA LEU A 351 34.55 -51.15 35.02
C LEU A 351 35.28 -51.93 36.11
N LEU A 352 35.40 -51.36 37.32
CA LEU A 352 36.03 -52.03 38.46
C LEU A 352 35.27 -53.30 38.87
N ASP A 353 33.94 -53.28 38.92
CA ASP A 353 33.10 -54.46 39.21
C ASP A 353 33.27 -55.56 38.15
N CYS A 354 33.39 -55.20 36.88
CA CYS A 354 33.60 -56.15 35.78
C CYS A 354 35.01 -56.78 35.81
N LEU A 355 36.05 -55.97 36.06
CA LEU A 355 37.43 -56.44 36.29
C LEU A 355 37.50 -57.35 37.53
N HIS A 356 36.81 -57.00 38.62
CA HIS A 356 36.69 -57.81 39.84
C HIS A 356 36.07 -59.19 39.54
N GLY A 357 35.05 -59.23 38.69
CA GLY A 357 34.42 -60.47 38.25
C GLY A 357 35.37 -61.42 37.53
N VAL A 358 36.14 -60.92 36.56
CA VAL A 358 37.17 -61.69 35.84
C VAL A 358 38.23 -62.24 36.79
N LEU A 359 38.73 -61.42 37.73
CA LEU A 359 39.70 -61.86 38.74
C LEU A 359 39.15 -62.95 39.67
N ARG A 360 37.90 -62.81 40.11
CA ARG A 360 37.25 -63.81 40.99
C ARG A 360 37.05 -65.16 40.30
N LEU A 361 36.70 -65.18 39.01
CA LEU A 361 36.64 -66.42 38.22
C LEU A 361 38.03 -67.04 38.03
N SER A 362 39.02 -66.20 37.71
CA SER A 362 40.43 -66.60 37.54
C SER A 362 41.07 -67.12 38.83
N GLY A 363 40.46 -66.95 40.00
CA GLY A 363 40.93 -67.49 41.28
C GLY A 363 41.94 -66.59 42.00
N ALA A 364 41.82 -65.28 41.80
CA ALA A 364 42.62 -64.27 42.47
C ALA A 364 42.43 -64.29 43.99
N ARG A 365 43.54 -64.33 44.75
CA ARG A 365 43.57 -64.17 46.20
C ARG A 365 43.64 -62.69 46.59
N GLY A 366 43.09 -62.35 47.76
CA GLY A 366 43.06 -60.96 48.28
C GLY A 366 42.03 -60.04 47.62
N VAL A 367 41.57 -60.36 46.40
CA VAL A 367 40.53 -59.66 45.63
C VAL A 367 39.11 -59.99 46.17
N GLY A 368 38.93 -59.87 47.49
CA GLY A 368 37.62 -59.96 48.13
C GLY A 368 36.80 -58.66 47.95
N ASN A 369 35.79 -58.45 48.78
CA ASN A 369 34.97 -57.22 48.79
C ASN A 369 35.74 -55.99 49.38
N SER A 370 37.06 -55.95 49.20
CA SER A 370 37.93 -54.91 49.74
C SER A 370 37.88 -53.67 48.86
N ARG A 371 37.27 -52.59 49.37
CA ARG A 371 37.28 -51.26 48.72
C ARG A 371 38.70 -50.77 48.38
N ALA A 372 39.73 -51.26 49.09
CA ALA A 372 41.12 -50.94 48.81
C ALA A 372 41.63 -51.51 47.47
N TRP A 373 41.07 -52.62 46.95
CA TRP A 373 41.41 -53.11 45.61
C TRP A 373 40.91 -52.14 44.55
N GLY A 374 39.64 -51.73 44.62
CA GLY A 374 39.07 -50.75 43.68
C GLY A 374 39.82 -49.42 43.74
N ALA A 375 40.10 -48.90 44.94
CA ALA A 375 40.86 -47.68 45.15
C ALA A 375 42.30 -47.71 44.58
N ALA A 376 42.93 -48.89 44.46
CA ALA A 376 44.27 -49.03 43.90
C ALA A 376 44.32 -48.92 42.36
N TYR A 377 43.18 -49.03 41.68
CA TYR A 377 43.05 -48.98 40.22
C TYR A 377 42.06 -47.93 39.71
N ALA A 378 41.31 -47.27 40.60
CA ALA A 378 40.24 -46.34 40.28
C ALA A 378 40.68 -45.22 39.33
N ASP A 379 41.84 -44.59 39.55
CA ASP A 379 42.31 -43.50 38.69
C ASP A 379 42.55 -43.97 37.26
N ARG A 380 43.21 -45.12 37.06
CA ARG A 380 43.46 -45.69 35.72
C ARG A 380 42.18 -46.18 35.04
N ALA A 381 41.24 -46.73 35.80
CA ALA A 381 39.92 -47.08 35.29
C ALA A 381 39.14 -45.81 34.87
N ARG A 382 39.30 -44.72 35.63
CA ARG A 382 38.70 -43.40 35.32
C ARG A 382 39.31 -42.78 34.07
N ASP A 383 40.63 -42.85 33.90
CA ASP A 383 41.32 -42.36 32.70
C ASP A 383 40.79 -43.04 31.43
N ILE A 384 40.62 -44.37 31.47
CA ILE A 384 40.01 -45.16 30.39
C ILE A 384 38.57 -44.71 30.11
N VAL A 385 37.73 -44.57 31.15
CA VAL A 385 36.34 -44.10 30.99
C VAL A 385 36.27 -42.69 30.40
N VAL A 386 37.12 -41.77 30.85
CA VAL A 386 37.22 -40.40 30.31
C VAL A 386 37.66 -40.43 28.86
N GLN A 387 38.64 -41.27 28.50
CA GLN A 387 39.09 -41.43 27.11
C GLN A 387 37.99 -42.02 26.21
N CYS A 388 37.21 -43.00 26.69
CA CYS A 388 36.04 -43.53 25.99
C CYS A 388 34.98 -42.45 25.75
N MET A 389 34.67 -41.61 26.76
CA MET A 389 33.73 -40.50 26.60
C MET A 389 34.28 -39.38 25.69
N ALA A 390 35.59 -39.18 25.66
CA ALA A 390 36.24 -38.26 24.72
C ALA A 390 36.12 -38.77 23.27
N ILE A 391 36.34 -40.07 23.02
CA ILE A 391 36.13 -40.69 21.71
C ILE A 391 34.65 -40.64 21.31
N GLN A 392 33.73 -40.97 22.23
CA GLN A 392 32.27 -40.87 22.02
C GLN A 392 31.87 -39.46 21.56
N LYS A 393 32.44 -38.41 22.18
CA LYS A 393 32.22 -37.02 21.76
C LYS A 393 32.88 -36.72 20.41
N ALA A 394 34.10 -37.18 20.19
CA ALA A 394 34.83 -36.95 18.93
C ALA A 394 34.06 -37.49 17.72
N ILE A 395 33.69 -38.78 17.75
CA ILE A 395 32.94 -39.43 16.66
C ILE A 395 31.47 -39.02 16.61
N GLY A 396 30.90 -38.63 17.76
CA GLY A 396 29.47 -38.37 17.92
C GLY A 396 29.05 -36.91 17.69
N GLU A 397 29.89 -35.94 18.03
CA GLU A 397 29.55 -34.51 18.06
C GLU A 397 30.54 -33.60 17.30
N ASP A 398 31.83 -33.96 17.27
CA ASP A 398 32.90 -33.10 16.72
C ASP A 398 33.23 -33.39 15.24
N VAL A 399 33.07 -34.65 14.80
CA VAL A 399 33.17 -35.03 13.37
C VAL A 399 31.78 -35.12 12.74
N ALA A 400 31.62 -34.45 11.61
CA ALA A 400 30.41 -34.39 10.79
C ALA A 400 30.64 -34.72 9.30
N SER A 401 31.89 -34.68 8.80
CA SER A 401 32.20 -35.04 7.39
C SER A 401 31.94 -36.50 7.06
N SER A 402 31.97 -37.38 8.07
CA SER A 402 31.82 -38.82 7.96
C SER A 402 31.21 -39.39 9.24
N ASP A 403 30.74 -40.64 9.17
CA ASP A 403 30.38 -41.45 10.33
C ASP A 403 31.43 -42.52 10.58
N PHE A 404 31.79 -42.73 11.86
CA PHE A 404 32.65 -43.84 12.28
C PHE A 404 31.77 -45.00 12.74
N GLN A 405 32.10 -46.21 12.27
CA GLN A 405 31.61 -47.44 12.85
C GLN A 405 32.69 -48.01 13.77
N LEU A 406 32.38 -48.21 15.05
CA LEU A 406 33.26 -48.97 15.94
C LEU A 406 33.17 -50.46 15.56
N ILE A 407 34.34 -51.11 15.49
CA ILE A 407 34.48 -52.55 15.26
C ILE A 407 34.96 -53.16 16.58
N CYS A 408 34.15 -54.03 17.17
CA CYS A 408 34.48 -54.82 18.36
C CYS A 408 34.23 -56.30 18.04
N PRO A 409 35.13 -57.24 18.36
CA PRO A 409 34.91 -58.67 18.09
C PRO A 409 33.82 -59.27 18.98
N SER A 410 32.61 -59.48 18.44
CA SER A 410 31.48 -60.03 19.19
C SER A 410 31.80 -61.37 19.87
N ALA A 411 31.47 -61.46 21.16
CA ALA A 411 31.59 -62.69 21.94
C ALA A 411 30.90 -63.91 21.26
N ASN A 412 31.56 -65.08 21.35
CA ASN A 412 31.16 -66.36 20.73
C ASN A 412 31.21 -66.41 19.19
N VAL A 413 31.65 -65.36 18.49
CA VAL A 413 31.93 -65.43 17.04
C VAL A 413 33.29 -66.08 16.80
N ALA A 414 33.38 -66.91 15.75
CA ALA A 414 34.65 -67.52 15.35
C ALA A 414 35.60 -66.48 14.75
N PHE A 415 36.89 -66.59 15.04
CA PHE A 415 37.92 -65.71 14.46
C PHE A 415 37.96 -65.87 12.94
N ASP A 416 37.68 -64.79 12.21
CA ASP A 416 37.88 -64.68 10.77
C ASP A 416 39.08 -63.79 10.47
N ALA A 417 40.15 -64.40 9.96
CA ALA A 417 41.36 -63.70 9.55
C ALA A 417 41.13 -62.70 8.40
N ALA A 418 40.11 -62.89 7.55
CA ALA A 418 39.81 -61.95 6.47
C ALA A 418 39.22 -60.64 7.00
N SER A 419 38.35 -60.72 8.02
CA SER A 419 37.82 -59.54 8.73
C SER A 419 38.84 -58.77 9.58
N MET A 420 40.04 -59.34 9.80
CA MET A 420 41.08 -58.79 10.68
C MET A 420 42.43 -58.56 9.98
N GLN A 421 42.43 -58.50 8.65
CA GLN A 421 43.54 -57.88 7.92
C GLN A 421 43.40 -56.34 8.03
N ASP A 422 44.49 -55.66 8.36
CA ASP A 422 44.55 -54.21 8.16
C ASP A 422 44.25 -53.92 6.68
N VAL A 423 43.34 -52.98 6.43
CA VAL A 423 43.00 -52.56 5.06
C VAL A 423 44.14 -51.69 4.55
N ASP A 424 45.18 -52.36 4.04
CA ASP A 424 46.43 -51.78 3.54
C ASP A 424 46.16 -50.52 2.71
N ASP A 425 46.97 -49.50 2.99
CA ASP A 425 46.79 -48.07 2.71
C ASP A 425 46.30 -47.71 1.29
N CYS A 426 44.99 -47.91 1.04
CA CYS A 426 44.29 -47.65 -0.22
C CYS A 426 44.23 -46.15 -0.62
N SER A 427 44.96 -45.30 0.11
CA SER A 427 45.14 -43.87 -0.11
C SER A 427 46.37 -43.52 -0.97
N ARG A 428 47.18 -44.52 -1.38
CA ARG A 428 48.46 -44.34 -2.10
C ARG A 428 48.43 -44.65 -3.61
N VAL A 429 47.37 -44.25 -4.30
CA VAL A 429 47.25 -44.31 -5.78
C VAL A 429 46.74 -42.98 -6.33
#